data_AF-A0A2N5IBN1-F1
#
_entry.id   AF-A0A2N5IBN1-F1
#
_cell.length_a   1.000
_cell.length_b   1.000
_cell.length_c   1.000
_cell.angle_alpha   90.00
_cell.angle_beta   90.00
_cell.angle_gamma   90.00
#
_symmetry.space_group_name_H-M   'P 1'
#
loop_
_entity.id
_entity.type
_entity.pdbx_description
1 polymer ?
#
loop_
_entity_poly.entity_id
_entity_poly.type
_entity_poly.pdbx_seq_one_letter_code
_entity_poly.pdbx_strand_id
1 'polypeptide(L)'
;MNTLVEHILYLGQEEKGSINNLILNKVLCLSFRDYFHDYGKNELVQELYDNGFEIWSYGLAHVKQYREYKHFGRFAIRKKGIYHENLSDFDAYIHKWLNVSLREMVMEAQNYELWRTNIDKIQKGKQVRISLESI
;
A
#
# COMPACT_ATOMS: atom_id res chain seq x y z
N MET A 1 -8.40 6.79 2.37
CA MET A 1 -7.04 6.20 2.53
C MET A 1 -6.48 6.25 3.96
N ASN A 2 -6.60 7.37 4.68
CA ASN A 2 -6.05 7.49 6.05
C ASN A 2 -6.59 6.41 7.01
N THR A 3 -7.89 6.10 6.92
CA THR A 3 -8.54 5.04 7.71
C THR A 3 -7.91 3.67 7.47
N LEU A 4 -7.65 3.31 6.21
CA LEU A 4 -6.94 2.07 5.86
C LEU A 4 -5.50 2.05 6.41
N VAL A 5 -4.79 3.18 6.41
CA VAL A 5 -3.45 3.27 7.03
C VAL A 5 -3.51 3.03 8.53
N GLU A 6 -4.46 3.63 9.23
CA GLU A 6 -4.65 3.41 10.67
C GLU A 6 -5.00 1.95 10.98
N HIS A 7 -5.83 1.35 10.12
CA HIS A 7 -6.19 -0.05 10.21
C HIS A 7 -4.97 -0.97 10.03
N ILE A 8 -4.14 -0.72 9.01
CA ILE A 8 -2.90 -1.47 8.78
C ILE A 8 -1.92 -1.29 9.94
N LEU A 9 -1.79 -0.07 10.48
CA LEU A 9 -0.93 0.18 11.64
C LEU A 9 -1.41 -0.58 12.87
N TYR A 10 -2.72 -0.76 13.03
CA TYR A 10 -3.30 -1.54 14.12
C TYR A 10 -2.94 -3.01 13.97
N LEU A 11 -3.28 -3.63 12.83
CA LEU A 11 -2.98 -5.04 12.58
C LEU A 11 -1.47 -5.33 12.57
N GLY A 12 -0.66 -4.41 12.03
CA GLY A 12 0.80 -4.52 12.06
C GLY A 12 1.39 -4.42 13.47
N GLN A 13 0.75 -3.70 14.39
CA GLN A 13 1.14 -3.68 15.81
C GLN A 13 0.79 -4.99 16.50
N GLU A 14 -0.42 -5.52 16.27
CA GLU A 14 -0.86 -6.78 16.86
C GLU A 14 0.00 -7.96 16.39
N GLU A 15 0.37 -8.00 15.11
CA GLU A 15 1.05 -9.15 14.53
C GLU A 15 2.59 -9.07 14.56
N LYS A 16 3.16 -7.87 14.40
CA LYS A 16 4.62 -7.65 14.29
C LYS A 16 5.18 -6.73 15.37
N GLY A 17 4.36 -6.22 16.29
CA GLY A 17 4.73 -5.21 17.28
C GLY A 17 4.85 -3.80 16.69
N SER A 18 5.50 -3.65 15.54
CA SER A 18 5.52 -2.39 14.77
C SER A 18 5.98 -2.61 13.33
N ILE A 19 5.62 -1.69 12.44
CA ILE A 19 6.07 -1.67 11.05
C ILE A 19 6.73 -0.32 10.72
N ASN A 20 7.61 -0.30 9.71
CA ASN A 20 8.23 0.92 9.19
C ASN A 20 7.47 1.45 7.96
N ASN A 21 7.92 2.60 7.43
CA ASN A 21 7.28 3.24 6.28
C ASN A 21 7.24 2.36 5.01
N LEU A 22 8.30 1.57 4.78
CA LEU A 22 8.40 0.71 3.59
C LEU A 22 7.38 -0.43 3.66
N ILE A 23 7.27 -1.09 4.80
CA ILE A 23 6.27 -2.15 5.02
C ILE A 23 4.87 -1.56 4.93
N LEU A 24 4.60 -0.44 5.62
CA LEU A 24 3.30 0.22 5.58
C LEU A 24 2.86 0.52 4.14
N ASN A 25 3.73 1.13 3.33
CA ASN A 25 3.37 1.47 1.95
C ASN A 25 3.11 0.24 1.09
N LYS A 26 3.89 -0.85 1.28
CA LYS A 26 3.71 -2.05 0.48
C LYS A 26 2.44 -2.80 0.86
N VAL A 27 2.19 -2.98 2.16
CA VAL A 27 0.94 -3.56 2.64
C VAL A 27 -0.24 -2.72 2.17
N LEU A 28 -0.17 -1.40 2.27
CA LEU A 28 -1.23 -0.50 1.80
C LEU A 28 -1.55 -0.70 0.31
N CYS A 29 -0.53 -0.65 -0.55
CA CYS A 29 -0.76 -0.72 -1.99
C CYS A 29 -1.21 -2.12 -2.43
N LEU A 30 -0.59 -3.18 -1.89
CA LEU A 30 -0.87 -4.55 -2.29
C LEU A 30 -2.21 -5.05 -1.74
N SER A 31 -2.57 -4.70 -0.50
CA SER A 31 -3.89 -5.04 0.05
C SER A 31 -5.01 -4.31 -0.70
N PHE A 32 -4.83 -3.03 -1.01
CA PHE A 32 -5.78 -2.26 -1.81
C PHE A 32 -5.98 -2.85 -3.21
N ARG A 33 -4.87 -3.21 -3.86
CA ARG A 33 -4.91 -3.86 -5.17
C ARG A 33 -5.61 -5.21 -5.14
N ASP A 34 -5.22 -6.08 -4.21
CA ASP A 34 -5.81 -7.42 -4.13
C ASP A 34 -7.31 -7.34 -3.82
N TYR A 35 -7.74 -6.46 -2.92
CA TYR A 35 -9.16 -6.20 -2.65
C TYR A 35 -9.89 -5.67 -3.90
N PHE A 36 -9.29 -4.69 -4.60
CA PHE A 36 -9.87 -4.14 -5.82
C PHE A 36 -10.00 -5.19 -6.93
N HIS A 37 -9.03 -6.10 -7.06
CA HIS A 37 -9.09 -7.18 -8.03
C HIS A 37 -10.26 -8.13 -7.75
N ASP A 38 -10.52 -8.45 -6.49
CA ASP A 38 -11.54 -9.42 -6.11
C ASP A 38 -12.96 -8.83 -6.09
N TYR A 39 -13.11 -7.56 -5.70
CA TYR A 39 -14.43 -6.92 -5.53
C TYR A 39 -14.73 -5.82 -6.54
N GLY A 40 -13.75 -5.42 -7.34
CA GLY A 40 -13.87 -4.32 -8.30
C GLY A 40 -14.13 -2.97 -7.63
N LYS A 41 -14.67 -2.04 -8.43
CA LYS A 41 -15.06 -0.70 -7.98
C LYS A 41 -16.36 -0.77 -7.18
N ASN A 42 -16.26 -0.74 -5.86
CA ASN A 42 -17.40 -0.64 -4.93
C ASN A 42 -17.36 0.65 -4.11
N GLU A 43 -18.35 0.85 -3.24
CA GLU A 43 -18.47 2.04 -2.39
C GLU A 43 -17.25 2.23 -1.48
N LEU A 44 -16.78 1.15 -0.85
CA LEU A 44 -15.62 1.18 0.03
C LEU A 44 -14.33 1.57 -0.70
N VAL A 45 -14.11 1.01 -1.90
CA VAL A 45 -12.98 1.40 -2.77
C VAL A 45 -13.05 2.88 -3.12
N GLN A 46 -14.24 3.38 -3.48
CA GLN A 46 -14.42 4.79 -3.84
C GLN A 46 -14.19 5.73 -2.66
N GLU A 47 -14.64 5.34 -1.47
CA GLU A 47 -14.41 6.10 -0.24
C GLU A 47 -12.92 6.16 0.12
N LEU A 48 -12.20 5.05 -0.06
CA LEU A 48 -10.80 4.97 0.30
C LEU A 48 -9.89 5.64 -0.72
N TYR A 49 -10.22 5.59 -2.01
CA TYR A 49 -9.36 6.05 -3.10
C TYR A 49 -9.30 7.58 -3.22
N ASP A 50 -8.11 8.17 -3.06
CA ASP A 50 -7.90 9.63 -3.11
C ASP A 50 -7.05 10.11 -4.31
N ASN A 51 -6.91 9.27 -5.34
CA ASN A 51 -6.02 9.47 -6.50
C ASN A 51 -4.53 9.61 -6.15
N GLY A 52 -4.07 9.12 -4.99
CA GLY A 52 -2.70 9.26 -4.50
C GLY A 52 -1.69 8.22 -5.01
N PHE A 53 -2.07 7.32 -5.91
CA PHE A 53 -1.22 6.21 -6.35
C PHE A 53 -0.29 6.57 -7.51
N GLU A 54 0.98 6.19 -7.35
CA GLU A 54 2.03 6.35 -8.36
C GLU A 54 2.90 5.10 -8.47
N ILE A 55 3.46 4.89 -9.66
CA ILE A 55 4.44 3.84 -9.92
C ILE A 55 5.85 4.39 -9.78
N TRP A 56 6.61 3.82 -8.84
CA TRP A 56 7.99 4.19 -8.53
C TRP A 56 8.95 3.04 -8.87
N SER A 57 10.26 3.24 -8.67
CA SER A 57 11.29 2.22 -8.91
C SER A 57 11.03 0.91 -8.16
N TYR A 58 10.45 0.99 -6.96
CA TYR A 58 10.12 -0.16 -6.13
C TYR A 58 8.68 -0.64 -6.29
N GLY A 59 7.97 -0.24 -7.35
CA GLY A 59 6.57 -0.61 -7.60
C GLY A 59 5.58 0.47 -7.16
N LEU A 60 4.33 0.07 -6.99
CA LEU A 60 3.23 0.93 -6.55
C LEU A 60 3.51 1.58 -5.18
N ALA A 61 3.17 2.86 -5.05
CA ALA A 61 3.29 3.66 -3.84
C ALA A 61 2.13 4.65 -3.73
N HIS A 62 1.74 4.97 -2.50
CA HIS A 62 0.76 6.03 -2.23
C HIS A 62 1.47 7.29 -1.75
N VAL A 63 1.54 8.32 -2.59
CA VAL A 63 2.42 9.49 -2.41
C VAL A 63 2.20 10.20 -1.09
N LYS A 64 0.94 10.49 -0.75
CA LYS A 64 0.58 11.19 0.49
C LYS A 64 1.06 10.43 1.72
N GLN A 65 0.71 9.14 1.81
CA GLN A 65 1.07 8.28 2.95
C GLN A 65 2.58 8.05 3.02
N TYR A 66 3.24 7.78 1.89
CA TYR A 66 4.70 7.69 1.87
C TYR A 66 5.38 8.94 2.40
N ARG A 67 4.91 10.13 2.00
CA ARG A 67 5.48 11.40 2.46
C ARG A 67 5.21 11.67 3.94
N GLU A 68 4.04 11.32 4.44
CA GLU A 68 3.68 11.46 5.86
C GLU A 68 4.62 10.66 6.75
N TYR A 69 4.92 9.41 6.36
CA TYR A 69 5.74 8.50 7.16
C TYR A 69 7.21 8.44 6.72
N LYS A 70 7.67 9.30 5.80
CA LYS A 70 9.03 9.27 5.22
C LYS A 70 10.14 9.31 6.27
N HIS A 71 9.90 9.98 7.39
CA HIS A 71 10.86 10.11 8.50
C HIS A 71 11.11 8.78 9.22
N PHE A 72 10.18 7.83 9.10
CA PHE A 72 10.26 6.48 9.64
C PHE A 72 10.88 5.49 8.64
N GLY A 73 11.89 5.90 7.88
CA GLY A 73 12.49 5.10 6.80
C GLY A 73 12.75 3.64 7.19
N ARG A 74 13.81 3.40 7.98
CA ARG A 74 14.06 2.07 8.59
C ARG A 74 13.51 1.93 10.01
N PHE A 75 13.07 3.04 10.60
CA PHE A 75 12.61 3.09 11.98
C PHE A 75 11.14 2.67 12.09
N ALA A 76 10.78 2.04 13.19
CA ALA A 76 9.39 1.70 13.49
C ALA A 76 8.53 2.97 13.60
N ILE A 77 7.33 2.92 13.01
CA ILE A 77 6.31 3.94 13.19
C ILE A 77 5.75 3.80 14.60
N ARG A 78 5.87 4.87 15.40
CA ARG A 78 5.41 4.89 16.81
C ARG A 78 3.93 5.26 16.98
N LYS A 79 3.29 5.77 15.92
CA LYS A 79 1.86 6.12 15.93
C LYS A 79 1.06 4.83 16.12
N LYS A 80 0.17 4.80 17.11
CA LYS A 80 -0.79 3.70 17.30
C LYS A 80 -1.80 3.68 16.16
N GLY A 81 -2.10 2.49 15.66
CA GLY A 81 -3.18 2.31 14.70
C GLY A 81 -4.55 2.33 15.37
N ILE A 82 -5.59 2.35 14.55
CA ILE A 82 -7.00 2.27 14.98
C ILE A 82 -7.65 1.17 14.14
N TYR A 83 -8.26 0.19 14.79
CA TYR A 83 -9.08 -0.80 14.11
C TYR A 83 -10.39 -0.14 13.67
N HIS A 84 -10.74 -0.33 12.41
CA HIS A 84 -11.95 0.20 11.79
C HIS A 84 -12.78 -1.00 11.33
N GLU A 85 -13.89 -1.29 12.01
CA GLU A 85 -14.71 -2.49 11.76
C GLU A 85 -15.27 -2.55 10.34
N ASN A 86 -15.57 -1.38 9.75
CA ASN A 86 -16.00 -1.25 8.35
C ASN A 86 -14.89 -1.56 7.32
N LEU A 87 -13.66 -1.82 7.78
CA LEU A 87 -12.54 -2.28 6.96
C LEU A 87 -12.18 -3.75 7.23
N SER A 88 -13.00 -4.50 7.97
CA SER A 88 -12.73 -5.91 8.28
C SER A 88 -12.56 -6.80 7.04
N ASP A 89 -13.20 -6.45 5.91
CA ASP A 89 -12.99 -7.16 4.63
C ASP A 89 -11.54 -7.02 4.10
N PHE A 90 -10.77 -6.04 4.56
CA PHE A 90 -9.34 -5.89 4.24
C PHE A 90 -8.43 -6.77 5.11
N ASP A 91 -8.90 -7.27 6.25
CA ASP A 91 -8.06 -7.94 7.27
C ASP A 91 -7.27 -9.09 6.65
N ALA A 92 -7.94 -9.94 5.86
CA ALA A 92 -7.30 -11.09 5.21
C ALA A 92 -6.17 -10.67 4.25
N TYR A 93 -6.37 -9.60 3.47
CA TYR A 93 -5.36 -9.07 2.56
C TYR A 93 -4.20 -8.41 3.31
N ILE A 94 -4.49 -7.69 4.39
CA ILE A 94 -3.49 -7.04 5.23
C ILE A 94 -2.63 -8.12 5.93
N HIS A 95 -3.23 -9.12 6.55
CA HIS A 95 -2.53 -10.23 7.22
C HIS A 95 -1.68 -11.03 6.24
N LYS A 96 -2.20 -11.31 5.04
CA LYS A 96 -1.41 -11.93 3.96
C LYS A 96 -0.11 -11.15 3.74
N TRP A 97 -0.20 -9.85 3.48
CA TRP A 97 0.98 -9.05 3.16
C TRP A 97 1.88 -8.79 4.37
N LEU A 98 1.36 -8.66 5.59
CA LEU A 98 2.20 -8.52 6.79
C LEU A 98 3.14 -9.72 7.01
N ASN A 99 2.75 -10.92 6.54
CA ASN A 99 3.53 -12.14 6.67
C ASN A 99 4.51 -12.41 5.51
N VAL A 100 4.52 -11.58 4.48
CA VAL A 100 5.42 -11.71 3.33
C VAL A 100 6.68 -10.87 3.55
N SER A 101 7.84 -11.30 3.02
CA SER A 101 9.04 -10.48 3.16
C SER A 101 8.95 -9.20 2.31
N LEU A 102 9.56 -8.11 2.77
CA LEU A 102 9.58 -6.84 2.01
C LEU A 102 10.15 -7.02 0.58
N ARG A 103 11.12 -7.93 0.41
CA ARG A 103 11.68 -8.24 -0.91
C ARG A 103 10.64 -8.83 -1.84
N GLU A 104 9.87 -9.80 -1.37
CA GLU A 104 8.80 -10.44 -2.15
C GLU A 104 7.68 -9.44 -2.46
N MET A 105 7.31 -8.58 -1.51
CA MET A 105 6.35 -7.49 -1.77
C MET A 105 6.82 -6.54 -2.88
N VAL A 106 8.11 -6.20 -2.92
CA VAL A 106 8.68 -5.36 -3.98
C VAL A 106 8.63 -6.07 -5.32
N MET A 107 9.04 -7.35 -5.36
CA MET A 107 8.96 -8.14 -6.59
C MET A 107 7.52 -8.22 -7.12
N GLU A 108 6.56 -8.43 -6.24
CA GLU A 108 5.14 -8.46 -6.59
C GLU A 108 4.64 -7.09 -7.06
N ALA A 109 5.01 -6.01 -6.39
CA ALA A 109 4.65 -4.66 -6.79
C ALA A 109 5.28 -4.24 -8.14
N GLN A 110 6.37 -4.88 -8.55
CA GLN A 110 7.03 -4.73 -9.86
C GLN A 110 6.50 -5.70 -10.92
N ASN A 111 5.81 -6.77 -10.53
CA ASN A 111 5.16 -7.72 -11.42
C ASN A 111 3.94 -7.11 -12.13
N TYR A 112 3.57 -5.89 -11.75
CA TYR A 112 2.45 -5.17 -12.33
C TYR A 112 2.73 -4.70 -13.78
N GLU A 113 1.80 -4.93 -14.70
CA GLU A 113 1.96 -4.62 -16.12
C GLU A 113 2.30 -3.14 -16.34
N LEU A 114 1.68 -2.24 -15.58
CA LEU A 114 1.97 -0.81 -15.67
C LEU A 114 3.39 -0.47 -15.20
N TRP A 115 3.98 -1.23 -14.26
CA TRP A 115 5.37 -1.03 -13.89
C TRP A 115 6.30 -1.46 -15.03
N ARG A 116 6.05 -2.63 -15.62
CA ARG A 116 6.85 -3.18 -16.74
C ARG A 116 6.82 -2.28 -17.97
N THR A 117 5.64 -1.78 -18.33
CA THR A 117 5.44 -0.91 -19.51
C THR A 117 5.98 0.52 -19.31
N ASN A 118 6.30 0.91 -18.06
CA ASN A 118 6.82 2.24 -17.74
C ASN A 118 8.25 2.22 -17.16
N ILE A 119 8.95 1.08 -17.19
CA ILE A 119 10.28 0.94 -16.57
C ILE A 119 11.28 1.98 -17.08
N ASP A 120 11.28 2.28 -18.39
CA ASP A 120 12.18 3.28 -18.98
C ASP A 120 11.95 4.70 -18.44
N LYS A 121 10.69 5.04 -18.14
CA LYS A 121 10.32 6.34 -17.55
C LYS A 121 10.76 6.37 -16.08
N ILE A 122 10.50 5.29 -15.36
CA ILE A 122 10.81 5.15 -13.93
C ILE A 122 12.33 5.19 -13.70
N GLN A 123 13.13 4.51 -14.53
CA GLN A 123 14.60 4.55 -14.47
C GLN A 123 15.16 5.95 -14.74
N LYS A 124 14.45 6.77 -15.53
CA LYS A 124 14.77 8.19 -15.76
C LYS A 124 14.22 9.12 -14.66
N GLY A 125 13.74 8.57 -13.55
CA GLY A 125 13.21 9.32 -12.41
C GLY A 125 11.82 9.90 -12.62
N LYS A 126 11.10 9.50 -13.68
CA LYS A 126 9.73 9.98 -13.93
C LYS A 126 8.72 9.13 -13.15
N GLN A 127 7.88 9.79 -12.37
CA GLN A 127 6.76 9.18 -11.67
C GLN A 127 5.56 9.05 -12.62
N VAL A 128 4.87 7.91 -12.57
CA VAL A 128 3.67 7.68 -13.37
C VAL A 128 2.49 7.56 -12.42
N ARG A 129 1.61 8.55 -12.44
CA ARG A 129 0.34 8.51 -11.70
C ARG A 129 -0.62 7.55 -12.38
N ILE A 130 -1.33 6.76 -11.60
CA ILE A 130 -2.31 5.79 -12.12
C ILE A 130 -3.71 6.08 -11.58
N SER A 131 -4.72 5.83 -12.41
CA SER A 131 -6.13 5.90 -12.00
C SER A 131 -6.54 4.62 -11.28
N LEU A 132 -7.74 4.62 -10.68
CA LEU A 132 -8.28 3.47 -9.98
C LEU A 132 -8.48 2.28 -10.92
N GLU A 133 -8.90 2.55 -12.15
CA GLU A 133 -9.11 1.54 -13.20
C GLU A 133 -7.80 0.90 -13.68
N SER A 134 -6.68 1.48 -13.26
CA SER A 134 -5.32 1.07 -13.54
C SER A 134 -4.63 0.50 -12.30
N ILE A 135 -5.37 0.11 -11.26
CA ILE A 135 -4.87 -0.64 -10.08
C ILE A 135 -5.15 -2.12 -10.27
#